data_AF-A0A5B9W5E7-F1
#
_entry.id   AF-A0A5B9W5E7-F1
#
_cell.length_a   1.000
_cell.length_b   1.000
_cell.length_c   1.000
_cell.angle_alpha   90.00
_cell.angle_beta   90.00
_cell.angle_gamma   90.00
#
_symmetry.space_group_name_H-M   'P 1'
#
loop_
_entity.id
_entity.type
_entity.pdbx_description
1 polymer ?
#
loop_
_entity_poly.entity_id
_entity_poly.type
_entity_poly.pdbx_seq_one_letter_code
_entity_poly.pdbx_strand_id
1 'polypeptide(L)'
;MSRIKAVEREYAAIRMGTDRLLGAVNEDPSLLDGRVSRRDIRTASANLEGTFLVRIFSELETALQHFIRASGLRRPGTTESLVNRVRARGHIPQAEADAVHRVREYRNVLVHDRANPAPVVTIRQATRALCTFLSLVQWLW
;
A
#
# COMPACT_ATOMS: atom_id res chain seq x y z
N MET A 1 9.63 7.42 6.26
CA MET A 1 9.02 7.78 4.95
C MET A 1 9.75 7.20 3.73
N SER A 2 11.09 7.06 3.77
CA SER A 2 11.88 6.56 2.62
C SER A 2 11.42 5.21 2.06
N ARG A 3 11.00 4.27 2.91
CA ARG A 3 10.55 2.92 2.49
C ARG A 3 9.24 2.93 1.68
N ILE A 4 8.19 3.61 2.16
CA ILE A 4 6.93 3.77 1.41
C ILE A 4 7.19 4.43 0.05
N LYS A 5 8.02 5.49 0.02
CA LYS A 5 8.38 6.16 -1.23
C LYS A 5 9.25 5.30 -2.16
N ALA A 6 10.07 4.41 -1.63
CA ALA A 6 10.78 3.42 -2.44
C ALA A 6 9.79 2.46 -3.11
N VAL A 7 8.82 1.94 -2.37
CA VAL A 7 7.79 1.05 -2.93
C VAL A 7 6.90 1.77 -3.97
N GLU A 8 6.55 3.04 -3.76
CA GLU A 8 5.83 3.86 -4.77
C GLU A 8 6.65 4.00 -6.07
N ARG A 9 7.97 4.21 -5.97
CA ARG A 9 8.86 4.27 -7.15
C ARG A 9 8.99 2.92 -7.85
N GLU A 10 9.11 1.85 -7.09
CA GLU A 10 9.12 0.49 -7.65
C GLU A 10 7.83 0.20 -8.40
N TYR A 11 6.66 0.56 -7.84
CA TYR A 11 5.38 0.46 -8.55
C TYR A 11 5.42 1.22 -9.88
N ALA A 12 5.87 2.48 -9.86
CA ALA A 12 5.93 3.29 -11.07
C ALA A 12 6.83 2.66 -12.16
N ALA A 13 7.98 2.10 -11.77
CA ALA A 13 8.89 1.41 -12.67
C ALA A 13 8.26 0.13 -13.24
N ILE A 14 7.64 -0.70 -12.41
CA ILE A 14 7.01 -1.94 -12.86
C ILE A 14 5.78 -1.67 -13.72
N ARG A 15 4.97 -0.65 -13.39
CA ARG A 15 3.83 -0.22 -14.22
C ARG A 15 4.29 0.18 -15.60
N MET A 16 5.29 1.06 -15.66
CA MET A 16 5.89 1.50 -16.92
C MET A 16 6.45 0.32 -17.74
N GLY A 17 7.14 -0.62 -17.10
CA GLY A 17 7.68 -1.82 -17.77
C GLY A 17 6.58 -2.75 -18.28
N THR A 18 5.55 -3.00 -17.46
CA THR A 18 4.43 -3.87 -17.81
C THR A 18 3.60 -3.29 -18.95
N ASP A 19 3.34 -1.97 -18.93
CA ASP A 19 2.58 -1.30 -19.97
C ASP A 19 3.34 -1.32 -21.31
N ARG A 20 4.66 -1.12 -21.29
CA ARG A 20 5.51 -1.25 -22.48
C ARG A 20 5.53 -2.67 -23.02
N LEU A 21 5.71 -3.67 -22.15
CA LEU A 21 5.71 -5.08 -22.54
C LEU A 21 4.35 -5.46 -23.17
N LEU A 22 3.25 -5.01 -22.58
CA LEU A 22 1.91 -5.27 -23.12
C LEU A 22 1.73 -4.61 -24.50
N GLY A 23 2.24 -3.39 -24.69
CA GLY A 23 2.28 -2.73 -25.99
C GLY A 23 3.05 -3.55 -27.03
N ALA A 24 4.29 -3.91 -26.71
CA ALA A 24 5.15 -4.69 -27.60
C ALA A 24 4.55 -6.05 -27.97
N VAL A 25 3.96 -6.78 -27.00
CA VAL A 25 3.30 -8.07 -27.23
C VAL A 25 2.00 -7.95 -28.04
N ASN A 26 1.34 -6.78 -28.02
CA ASN A 26 0.19 -6.54 -28.90
C ASN A 26 0.64 -6.36 -30.37
N GLU A 27 1.83 -5.79 -30.58
CA GLU A 27 2.40 -5.57 -31.92
C GLU A 27 3.06 -6.85 -32.47
N ASP A 28 3.80 -7.56 -31.62
CA ASP A 28 4.50 -8.79 -31.95
C ASP A 28 4.29 -9.86 -30.86
N PRO A 29 3.33 -10.78 -31.06
CA PRO A 29 3.10 -11.88 -30.13
C PRO A 29 4.27 -12.87 -30.02
N SER A 30 5.22 -12.88 -30.96
CA SER A 30 6.37 -13.80 -30.96
C SER A 30 7.41 -13.47 -29.88
N LEU A 31 7.29 -12.30 -29.24
CA LEU A 31 8.10 -11.89 -28.08
C LEU A 31 7.86 -12.75 -26.83
N LEU A 32 6.82 -13.57 -26.81
CA LEU A 32 6.51 -14.47 -25.70
C LEU A 32 7.19 -15.83 -25.89
N ASP A 33 7.86 -16.33 -24.85
CA ASP A 33 8.53 -17.64 -24.83
C ASP A 33 7.58 -18.82 -24.54
N GLY A 34 6.27 -18.56 -24.52
CA GLY A 34 5.21 -19.54 -24.22
C GLY A 34 4.95 -19.81 -22.73
N ARG A 35 5.82 -19.36 -21.81
CA ARG A 35 5.58 -19.51 -20.36
C ARG A 35 4.62 -18.46 -19.80
N VAL A 36 4.58 -17.31 -20.44
CA VAL A 36 3.73 -16.18 -20.09
C VAL A 36 2.87 -15.86 -21.30
N SER A 37 1.55 -15.80 -21.10
CA SER A 37 0.62 -15.36 -22.13
C SER A 37 0.37 -13.86 -22.05
N ARG A 38 -0.12 -13.29 -23.15
CA ARG A 38 -0.66 -11.91 -23.16
C ARG A 38 -1.75 -11.69 -22.11
N ARG A 39 -2.56 -12.73 -21.83
CA ARG A 39 -3.60 -12.68 -20.78
C ARG A 39 -2.97 -12.55 -19.39
N ASP A 40 -1.85 -13.21 -19.14
CA ASP A 40 -1.14 -13.12 -17.87
C ASP A 40 -0.56 -11.72 -17.66
N ILE A 41 0.03 -11.11 -18.71
CA ILE A 41 0.54 -9.73 -18.64
C ILE A 41 -0.59 -8.74 -18.34
N ARG A 42 -1.75 -8.88 -19.00
CA ARG A 42 -2.93 -8.05 -18.72
C ARG A 42 -3.43 -8.21 -17.28
N THR A 43 -3.51 -9.45 -16.82
CA THR A 43 -3.93 -9.77 -15.46
C THR A 43 -2.95 -9.19 -14.43
N ALA A 44 -1.65 -9.33 -14.67
CA ALA A 44 -0.60 -8.73 -13.85
C ALA A 44 -0.72 -7.20 -13.82
N SER A 45 -0.92 -6.54 -14.97
CA SER A 45 -1.11 -5.09 -15.03
C SER A 45 -2.35 -4.64 -14.26
N ALA A 46 -3.48 -5.36 -14.39
CA ALA A 46 -4.71 -5.05 -13.66
C ALA A 46 -4.55 -5.19 -12.13
N ASN A 47 -3.82 -6.19 -11.67
CA ASN A 47 -3.62 -6.49 -10.25
C ASN A 47 -2.43 -5.74 -9.62
N LEU A 48 -1.64 -5.02 -10.42
CA LEU A 48 -0.38 -4.43 -9.97
C LEU A 48 -0.59 -3.41 -8.85
N GLU A 49 -1.57 -2.52 -9.00
CA GLU A 49 -1.82 -1.46 -8.03
C GLU A 49 -2.25 -2.04 -6.67
N GLY A 50 -3.14 -3.03 -6.67
CA GLY A 50 -3.56 -3.72 -5.45
C GLY A 50 -2.38 -4.43 -4.74
N THR A 51 -1.53 -5.10 -5.53
CA THR A 51 -0.33 -5.78 -5.02
C THR A 51 0.61 -4.81 -4.31
N PHE A 52 0.90 -3.67 -4.93
CA PHE A 52 1.79 -2.67 -4.33
C PHE A 52 1.14 -1.90 -3.18
N LEU A 53 -0.18 -1.76 -3.15
CA LEU A 53 -0.90 -1.14 -2.03
C LEU A 53 -0.77 -1.99 -0.76
N VAL A 54 -0.90 -3.32 -0.87
CA VAL A 54 -0.65 -4.25 0.25
C VAL A 54 0.78 -4.07 0.79
N ARG A 55 1.76 -3.96 -0.11
CA ARG A 55 3.18 -3.79 0.26
C ARG A 55 3.45 -2.45 0.95
N ILE A 56 2.93 -1.35 0.42
CA ILE A 56 3.05 -0.01 1.03
C ILE A 56 2.41 0.01 2.42
N PHE A 57 1.26 -0.62 2.58
CA PHE A 57 0.59 -0.69 3.87
C PHE A 57 1.39 -1.52 4.89
N SER A 58 2.07 -2.58 4.45
CA SER A 58 2.95 -3.39 5.31
C SER A 58 4.16 -2.59 5.83
N GLU A 59 4.68 -1.65 5.03
CA GLU A 59 5.74 -0.72 5.46
C GLU A 59 5.25 0.24 6.55
N LEU A 60 4.01 0.74 6.45
CA LEU A 60 3.38 1.51 7.52
C LEU A 60 3.27 0.67 8.80
N GLU A 61 2.71 -0.54 8.72
CA GLU A 61 2.54 -1.41 9.89
C GLU A 61 3.88 -1.66 10.60
N THR A 62 4.93 -1.89 9.82
CA THR A 62 6.30 -2.06 10.33
C THR A 62 6.77 -0.82 11.08
N ALA A 63 6.58 0.37 10.50
CA ALA A 63 6.97 1.63 11.14
C ALA A 63 6.18 1.91 12.43
N LEU A 64 4.87 1.64 12.45
CA LEU A 64 4.03 1.82 13.64
C LEU A 64 4.39 0.82 14.74
N GLN A 65 4.67 -0.44 14.38
CA GLN A 65 5.15 -1.44 15.33
C GLN A 65 6.50 -1.03 15.95
N HIS A 66 7.41 -0.49 15.15
CA HIS A 66 8.68 0.03 15.63
C HIS A 66 8.47 1.17 16.63
N PHE A 67 7.59 2.13 16.32
CA PHE A 67 7.23 3.21 17.24
C PHE A 67 6.65 2.72 18.57
N ILE A 68 5.69 1.80 18.53
CA ILE A 68 5.08 1.24 19.75
C ILE A 68 6.14 0.56 20.63
N ARG A 69 7.06 -0.20 20.03
CA ARG A 69 8.16 -0.85 20.75
C ARG A 69 9.10 0.18 21.39
N ALA A 70 9.53 1.18 20.62
CA ALA A 70 10.42 2.24 21.11
C ALA A 70 9.78 3.08 22.22
N SER A 71 8.45 3.26 22.17
CA SER A 71 7.69 4.00 23.18
C SER A 71 7.40 3.20 24.46
N GLY A 72 7.84 1.94 24.57
CA GLY A 72 7.51 1.06 25.69
C GLY A 72 6.03 0.72 25.81
N LEU A 73 5.24 0.93 24.75
CA LEU A 73 3.79 0.72 24.77
C LEU A 73 3.47 -0.76 24.49
N ARG A 74 2.43 -1.28 25.15
CA ARG A 74 1.92 -2.62 24.83
C ARG A 74 1.51 -2.68 23.35
N ARG A 75 1.88 -3.76 22.66
CA ARG A 75 1.48 -3.99 21.26
C ARG A 75 -0.02 -4.32 21.17
N PRO A 76 -0.81 -3.59 20.36
CA PRO A 76 -2.20 -3.97 20.08
C PRO A 76 -2.32 -5.23 19.23
N GLY A 77 -3.44 -5.95 19.36
CA GLY A 77 -3.70 -7.19 18.61
C GLY A 77 -4.16 -6.99 17.17
N THR A 78 -4.59 -5.78 16.80
CA THR A 78 -5.09 -5.46 15.45
C THR A 78 -4.39 -4.22 14.89
N THR A 79 -4.30 -4.13 13.57
CA THR A 79 -3.79 -2.95 12.86
C THR A 79 -4.62 -1.70 13.17
N GLU A 80 -5.94 -1.84 13.31
CA GLU A 80 -6.82 -0.72 13.63
C GLU A 80 -6.48 -0.12 15.00
N SER A 81 -6.36 -0.98 16.02
CA SER A 81 -5.97 -0.58 17.35
C SER A 81 -4.53 -0.05 17.38
N LEU A 82 -3.65 -0.52 16.49
CA LEU A 82 -2.31 0.01 16.30
C LEU A 82 -2.34 1.47 15.84
N VAL A 83 -3.06 1.76 14.76
CA VAL A 83 -3.22 3.13 14.24
C VAL A 83 -3.86 4.04 15.29
N ASN A 84 -4.95 3.60 15.92
CA ASN A 84 -5.66 4.39 16.93
C ASN A 84 -4.80 4.67 18.17
N ARG A 85 -3.97 3.71 18.59
CA ARG A 85 -3.04 3.91 19.71
C ARG A 85 -1.97 4.93 19.39
N VAL A 86 -1.35 4.83 18.21
CA VAL A 86 -0.35 5.81 17.78
C VAL A 86 -0.96 7.20 17.65
N ARG A 87 -2.17 7.30 17.08
CA ARG A 87 -2.93 8.55 17.02
C ARG A 87 -3.13 9.17 18.40
N ALA A 88 -3.66 8.38 19.34
CA ALA A 88 -3.93 8.84 20.70
C ALA A 88 -2.66 9.31 21.42
N ARG A 89 -1.55 8.57 21.27
CA ARG A 89 -0.26 8.94 21.87
C ARG A 89 0.31 10.25 21.31
N GLY A 90 0.12 10.47 20.01
CA GLY A 90 0.70 11.59 19.28
C GLY A 90 -0.19 12.80 19.11
N HIS A 91 -1.41 12.78 19.66
CA HIS A 91 -2.44 13.79 19.38
C HIS A 91 -2.65 14.05 17.88
N ILE A 92 -2.49 13.01 17.06
CA ILE A 92 -2.62 13.12 15.60
C ILE A 92 -4.09 13.40 15.26
N PRO A 93 -4.38 14.36 14.35
CA PRO A 93 -5.74 14.66 13.95
C PRO A 93 -6.51 13.42 13.47
N GLN A 94 -7.79 13.33 13.85
CA GLN A 94 -8.64 12.18 13.49
C GLN A 94 -8.72 11.98 11.97
N ALA A 95 -8.78 13.07 11.19
CA ALA A 95 -8.83 13.03 9.74
C ALA A 95 -7.64 12.27 9.10
N GLU A 96 -6.46 12.34 9.71
CA GLU A 96 -5.27 11.63 9.23
C GLU A 96 -5.33 10.13 9.58
N ALA A 97 -5.86 9.79 10.75
CA ALA A 97 -6.13 8.39 11.10
C ALA A 97 -7.22 7.79 10.20
N ASP A 98 -8.28 8.54 9.89
CA ASP A 98 -9.34 8.12 8.99
C ASP A 98 -8.80 7.85 7.58
N ALA A 99 -7.85 8.68 7.12
CA ALA A 99 -7.18 8.46 5.84
C ALA A 99 -6.40 7.14 5.83
N VAL A 100 -5.69 6.82 6.92
CA VAL A 100 -5.01 5.52 7.07
C VAL A 100 -6.01 4.36 7.11
N HIS A 101 -7.11 4.52 7.84
CA HIS A 101 -8.15 3.48 7.94
C HIS A 101 -8.82 3.21 6.60
N ARG A 102 -9.06 4.22 5.76
CA ARG A 102 -9.54 4.01 4.38
C ARG A 102 -8.59 3.13 3.56
N VAL A 103 -7.28 3.36 3.66
CA VAL A 103 -6.28 2.50 2.98
C VAL A 103 -6.32 1.08 3.54
N ARG A 104 -6.44 0.93 4.87
CA ARG A 104 -6.56 -0.38 5.54
C ARG A 104 -7.78 -1.15 5.05
N GLU A 105 -8.94 -0.49 5.00
CA GLU A 105 -10.20 -1.10 4.56
C GLU A 105 -10.11 -1.57 3.12
N TYR A 106 -9.60 -0.73 2.22
CA TYR A 106 -9.38 -1.14 0.83
C TYR A 106 -8.39 -2.31 0.73
N ARG A 107 -7.29 -2.29 1.48
CA ARG A 107 -6.36 -3.42 1.58
C ARG A 107 -7.05 -4.69 2.05
N ASN A 108 -7.93 -4.60 3.04
CA ASN A 108 -8.65 -5.75 3.57
C ASN A 108 -9.59 -6.35 2.52
N VAL A 109 -10.20 -5.54 1.66
CA VAL A 109 -11.00 -6.01 0.50
C VAL A 109 -10.11 -6.70 -0.54
N LEU A 110 -8.92 -6.18 -0.81
CA LEU A 110 -7.98 -6.81 -1.75
C LEU A 110 -7.46 -8.18 -1.26
N VAL A 111 -7.31 -8.35 0.06
CA VAL A 111 -6.73 -9.58 0.66
C VAL A 111 -7.80 -10.60 1.03
N HIS A 112 -8.92 -10.14 1.55
CA HIS A 112 -10.05 -10.97 1.91
C HIS A 112 -11.12 -10.66 0.89
N ASP A 113 -11.41 -11.63 0.01
CA ASP A 113 -12.38 -11.59 -1.09
C ASP A 113 -13.80 -11.29 -0.57
N ARG A 114 -14.00 -10.08 -0.04
CA ARG A 114 -15.16 -9.65 0.74
C ARG A 114 -16.09 -8.89 -0.19
N ALA A 115 -17.37 -9.27 -0.14
CA ALA A 115 -18.44 -8.70 -0.94
C ALA A 115 -18.76 -7.20 -0.67
N ASN A 116 -18.10 -6.56 0.31
CA ASN A 116 -18.37 -5.16 0.63
C ASN A 116 -17.44 -4.23 -0.16
N PRO A 117 -17.98 -3.32 -0.99
CA PRO A 117 -17.17 -2.38 -1.74
C PRO A 117 -16.61 -1.30 -0.80
N ALA A 118 -15.34 -1.41 -0.43
CA ALA A 118 -14.60 -0.26 0.08
C ALA A 118 -14.34 0.71 -1.09
N PRO A 119 -14.36 2.04 -0.88
CA PRO A 119 -13.95 2.99 -1.90
C PRO A 119 -12.56 2.65 -2.44
N VAL A 120 -12.40 2.67 -3.76
CA VAL A 120 -11.12 2.39 -4.42
C VAL A 120 -10.08 3.43 -3.97
N VAL A 121 -8.93 2.94 -3.52
CA VAL A 121 -7.79 3.76 -3.14
C VAL A 121 -6.66 3.52 -4.13
N THR A 122 -6.22 4.59 -4.79
CA THR A 122 -5.04 4.57 -5.66
C THR A 122 -3.74 4.55 -4.85
N ILE A 123 -2.65 4.09 -5.45
CA ILE A 123 -1.35 4.06 -4.79
C ILE A 123 -0.89 5.45 -4.34
N ARG A 124 -1.24 6.48 -5.11
CA ARG A 124 -0.90 7.88 -4.82
C ARG A 124 -1.66 8.38 -3.59
N GLN A 125 -2.96 8.08 -3.52
CA GLN A 125 -3.79 8.42 -2.36
C GLN A 125 -3.28 7.69 -1.11
N ALA A 126 -3.00 6.38 -1.23
CA ALA A 126 -2.43 5.59 -0.14
C ALA A 126 -1.10 6.20 0.32
N THR A 127 -0.15 6.38 -0.58
CA THR A 127 1.17 6.91 -0.25
C THR A 127 1.11 8.28 0.41
N ARG A 128 0.25 9.19 -0.08
CA ARG A 128 0.02 10.50 0.54
C ARG A 128 -0.48 10.35 1.96
N ALA A 129 -1.58 9.61 2.18
CA ALA A 129 -2.17 9.42 3.50
C ALA A 129 -1.18 8.80 4.50
N LEU A 130 -0.49 7.72 4.09
CA LEU A 130 0.43 7.01 4.97
C LEU A 130 1.70 7.83 5.27
N CYS A 131 2.23 8.57 4.29
CA CYS A 131 3.36 9.47 4.52
C CYS A 131 2.98 10.64 5.44
N THR A 132 1.81 11.26 5.24
CA THR A 132 1.34 12.34 6.12
C THR A 132 1.24 11.82 7.56
N PHE A 133 0.56 10.69 7.77
CA PHE A 133 0.44 10.10 9.10
C PHE A 133 1.81 9.79 9.71
N LEU A 134 2.73 9.15 8.98
CA LEU A 134 4.06 8.84 9.51
C LEU A 134 4.91 10.08 9.77
N SER A 135 4.76 11.16 9.01
CA SER A 135 5.46 12.40 9.30
C SER A 135 5.07 12.92 10.68
N LEU A 136 3.77 12.89 11.01
CA LEU A 136 3.25 13.27 12.32
C LEU A 136 3.74 12.33 13.44
N VAL A 137 3.91 11.04 13.15
CA VAL A 137 4.50 10.09 14.10
C VAL A 137 5.98 10.37 14.33
N GLN A 138 6.75 10.74 13.30
CA GLN A 138 8.19 10.99 13.42
C GLN A 138 8.51 12.16 14.34
N TRP A 139 7.63 13.16 14.45
CA TRP A 139 7.77 14.26 15.41
C TRP A 139 7.63 13.84 16.88
N LEU A 140 7.21 12.59 17.13
CA LEU A 140 7.05 12.03 18.49
C LEU A 140 8.28 11.24 18.96
N TRP A 141 9.30 11.11 18.09
CA TRP A 141 10.57 10.44 18.38
C TRP A 141 11.59 11.43 18.92
#